data_AF-A0A4D8S622-F1
#
_entry.id   AF-A0A4D8S622-F1
#
_cell.length_a   1.000
_cell.length_b   1.000
_cell.length_c   1.000
_cell.angle_alpha   90.00
_cell.angle_beta   90.00
_cell.angle_gamma   90.00
#
_symmetry.space_group_name_H-M   'P 1'
#
loop_
_entity.id
_entity.type
_entity.pdbx_description
1 polymer ?
#
loop_
_entity_poly.entity_id
_entity_poly.type
_entity_poly.pdbx_seq_one_letter_code
_entity_poly.pdbx_strand_id
1 'polypeptide(L)'
;MVELNPRNLKSLNPEVRESEWRKVEEVLKEEPKRLQDIRFYLRSLLWSRVQGVREEAWRHLHVYRELGITGLEKAFSSKSDRIKLTAWQHVQEVMELGLLSREEIVGLRQHFWRMLRSYYPTVRKKAWKLLPTLVKLGIVGPRDRERLVEFLMNKKPNIRLMAWNLAKFLVNEGVLTRDDLEQNLIYLKELTERETTVSLRARKILEEMK
;
A
#
# COMPACT_ATOMS: atom_id res chain seq x y z
N MET A 1 26.11 26.74 11.64
CA MET A 1 24.67 26.47 11.80
C MET A 1 24.10 26.15 10.45
N VAL A 2 23.58 24.94 10.25
CA VAL A 2 22.98 24.51 8.98
C VAL A 2 21.75 25.38 8.68
N GLU A 3 21.75 26.04 7.53
CA GLU A 3 20.62 26.84 7.05
C GLU A 3 19.63 25.95 6.28
N LEU A 4 18.45 25.77 6.89
CA LEU A 4 17.32 25.02 6.34
C LEU A 4 16.37 25.95 5.60
N ASN A 5 15.97 25.56 4.40
CA ASN A 5 14.84 26.14 3.68
C ASN A 5 13.80 25.05 3.42
N PRO A 6 12.80 24.88 4.31
CA PRO A 6 11.80 23.81 4.18
C PRO A 6 11.08 23.78 2.83
N ARG A 7 10.97 24.93 2.12
CA ARG A 7 10.34 24.99 0.80
C ARG A 7 11.08 24.15 -0.24
N ASN A 8 12.40 23.98 -0.09
CA ASN A 8 13.22 23.16 -0.98
C ASN A 8 12.81 21.67 -0.94
N LEU A 9 12.24 21.18 0.16
CA LEU A 9 11.71 19.81 0.25
C LEU A 9 10.52 19.56 -0.69
N LYS A 10 9.87 20.62 -1.19
CA LYS A 10 8.81 20.55 -2.22
C LYS A 10 9.31 20.92 -3.62
N SER A 11 10.61 21.17 -3.81
CA SER A 11 11.19 21.52 -5.11
C SER A 11 10.86 20.45 -6.15
N LEU A 12 10.68 20.83 -7.41
CA LEU A 12 10.55 19.85 -8.50
C LEU A 12 11.90 19.22 -8.85
N ASN A 13 13.01 19.90 -8.56
CA ASN A 13 14.37 19.39 -8.75
C ASN A 13 14.71 18.36 -7.64
N PRO A 14 14.97 17.07 -7.97
CA PRO A 14 15.36 16.06 -7.00
C PRO A 14 16.64 16.38 -6.22
N GLU A 15 17.65 16.98 -6.85
CA GLU A 15 18.92 17.31 -6.22
C GLU A 15 18.74 18.36 -5.11
N VAL A 16 17.87 19.34 -5.36
CA VAL A 16 17.51 20.35 -4.36
C VAL A 16 16.81 19.71 -3.17
N ARG A 17 15.89 18.76 -3.41
CA ARG A 17 15.21 18.06 -2.32
C ARG A 17 16.16 17.16 -1.54
N GLU A 18 17.03 16.43 -2.23
CA GLU A 18 18.02 15.55 -1.61
C GLU A 18 18.99 16.33 -0.72
N SER A 19 19.54 17.44 -1.23
CA SER A 19 20.38 18.34 -0.45
C SER A 19 19.65 18.86 0.79
N GLU A 20 18.37 19.23 0.65
CA GLU A 20 17.59 19.71 1.78
C GLU A 20 17.26 18.61 2.80
N TRP A 21 16.98 17.38 2.37
CA TRP A 21 16.81 16.24 3.28
C TRP A 21 18.07 15.91 4.08
N ARG A 22 19.26 15.98 3.45
CA ARG A 22 20.54 15.81 4.16
C ARG A 22 20.71 16.83 5.28
N LYS A 23 20.36 18.10 5.01
CA LYS A 23 20.37 19.15 6.03
C LYS A 23 19.36 18.88 7.14
N VAL A 24 18.17 18.37 6.82
CA VAL A 24 17.17 17.97 7.83
C VAL A 24 17.75 16.90 8.75
N GLU A 25 18.42 15.88 8.20
CA GLU A 25 19.07 14.83 9.00
C GLU A 25 20.23 15.35 9.85
N GLU A 26 21.02 16.30 9.32
CA GLU A 26 22.11 16.96 10.07
C GLU A 26 21.54 17.74 11.26
N VAL A 27 20.53 18.58 11.04
CA VAL A 27 19.87 19.32 12.12
C VAL A 27 19.16 18.39 13.10
N LEU A 28 18.61 17.26 12.64
CA LEU A 28 18.02 16.25 13.53
C LEU A 28 19.05 15.68 14.50
N LYS A 29 20.30 15.48 14.07
CA LYS A 29 21.38 14.96 14.92
C LYS A 29 21.90 16.00 15.90
N GLU A 30 22.06 17.25 15.45
CA GLU A 30 22.68 18.31 16.25
C GLU A 30 21.68 19.02 17.18
N GLU A 31 20.50 19.37 16.65
CA GLU A 31 19.53 20.22 17.34
C GLU A 31 18.07 19.89 16.93
N PRO A 32 17.54 18.71 17.31
CA PRO A 32 16.19 18.26 16.91
C PRO A 32 15.06 19.26 17.20
N LYS A 33 15.23 20.07 18.25
CA LYS A 33 14.26 21.11 18.65
C LYS A 33 13.96 22.10 17.52
N ARG A 34 14.94 22.42 16.65
CA ARG A 34 14.75 23.33 15.52
C ARG A 34 13.80 22.79 14.45
N LEU A 35 13.62 21.47 14.38
CA LEU A 35 12.71 20.84 13.42
C LEU A 35 11.26 20.78 13.93
N GLN A 36 11.03 21.05 15.21
CA GLN A 36 9.69 20.96 15.80
C GLN A 36 8.71 21.92 15.14
N ASP A 37 9.15 23.12 14.80
CA ASP A 37 8.30 24.14 14.15
C ASP A 37 7.86 23.74 12.73
N ILE A 38 8.65 22.88 12.06
CA ILE A 38 8.35 22.42 10.70
C ILE A 38 7.75 21.01 10.66
N ARG A 39 7.52 20.36 11.80
CA ARG A 39 7.04 18.97 11.84
C ARG A 39 5.74 18.74 11.08
N PHE A 40 4.81 19.69 11.12
CA PHE A 40 3.56 19.61 10.36
C PHE A 40 3.77 19.82 8.86
N TYR A 41 4.78 20.60 8.49
CA TYR A 41 5.20 20.77 7.10
C TYR A 41 5.80 19.46 6.58
N LEU A 42 6.73 18.85 7.32
CA LEU A 42 7.30 17.53 7.00
C LEU A 42 6.20 16.48 6.84
N ARG A 43 5.27 16.41 7.82
CA ARG A 43 4.08 15.56 7.73
C ARG A 43 3.31 15.73 6.42
N SER A 44 3.15 16.97 5.95
CA SER A 44 2.43 17.26 4.70
C SER A 44 3.07 16.67 3.45
N LEU A 45 4.38 16.36 3.49
CA LEU A 45 5.11 15.80 2.36
C LEU A 45 4.67 14.36 2.04
N LEU A 46 4.28 13.58 3.06
CA LEU A 46 3.81 12.19 2.93
C LEU A 46 2.57 12.02 2.03
N TRP A 47 1.82 13.10 1.80
CA TRP A 47 0.68 13.12 0.87
C TRP A 47 0.81 14.23 -0.17
N SER A 48 2.03 14.64 -0.51
CA SER A 48 2.27 15.57 -1.61
C SER A 48 1.71 15.03 -2.92
N ARG A 49 1.15 15.93 -3.75
CA ARG A 49 0.71 15.60 -5.11
C ARG A 49 1.89 15.33 -6.04
N VAL A 50 3.05 15.93 -5.75
CA VAL A 50 4.30 15.67 -6.47
C VAL A 50 4.85 14.33 -6.00
N GLN A 51 4.97 13.38 -6.94
CA GLN A 51 5.36 12.00 -6.62
C GLN A 51 6.75 11.92 -5.97
N GLY A 52 7.77 12.58 -6.54
CA GLY A 52 9.13 12.56 -5.98
C GLY A 52 9.22 13.12 -4.57
N VAL A 53 8.54 14.24 -4.28
CA VAL A 53 8.43 14.82 -2.94
C VAL A 53 7.86 13.81 -1.95
N ARG A 54 6.78 13.13 -2.34
CA ARG A 54 6.15 12.13 -1.47
C ARG A 54 7.05 10.92 -1.27
N GLU A 55 7.61 10.36 -2.33
CA GLU A 55 8.49 9.19 -2.26
C GLU A 55 9.70 9.45 -1.38
N GLU A 56 10.33 10.62 -1.48
CA GLU A 56 11.41 11.02 -0.60
C GLU A 56 10.97 11.18 0.85
N ALA A 57 9.82 11.80 1.11
CA ALA A 57 9.28 11.90 2.45
C ALA A 57 9.10 10.53 3.13
N TRP A 58 8.62 9.54 2.39
CA TRP A 58 8.49 8.16 2.87
C TRP A 58 9.82 7.44 3.06
N ARG A 59 10.92 7.84 2.40
CA ARG A 59 12.26 7.29 2.67
C ARG A 59 12.88 7.78 3.98
N HIS A 60 12.34 8.85 4.56
CA HIS A 60 12.87 9.47 5.75
C HIS A 60 11.96 9.27 6.97
N LEU A 61 11.19 8.18 7.05
CA LEU A 61 10.26 7.92 8.16
C LEU A 61 10.92 7.94 9.55
N HIS A 62 12.22 7.61 9.63
CA HIS A 62 12.98 7.75 10.86
C HIS A 62 12.96 9.20 11.42
N VAL A 63 13.03 10.23 10.56
CA VAL A 63 12.89 11.64 10.97
C VAL A 63 11.53 11.89 11.63
N TYR A 64 10.47 11.27 11.11
CA TYR A 64 9.12 11.43 11.63
C TYR A 64 8.98 10.78 13.02
N ARG A 65 9.65 9.64 13.22
CA ARG A 65 9.70 8.95 14.51
C ARG A 65 10.42 9.80 15.55
N GLU A 66 11.64 10.26 15.24
CA GLU A 66 12.44 11.07 16.16
C GLU A 66 11.76 12.39 16.55
N LEU A 67 10.99 12.98 15.62
CA LEU A 67 10.23 14.20 15.87
C LEU A 67 8.85 13.95 16.52
N GLY A 68 8.44 12.70 16.73
CA GLY A 68 7.13 12.36 17.29
C GLY A 68 5.95 12.82 16.40
N ILE A 69 6.12 12.74 15.07
CA ILE A 69 5.08 13.19 14.13
C ILE A 69 3.93 12.19 14.10
N THR A 70 2.75 12.64 14.50
CA THR A 70 1.49 11.89 14.44
C THR A 70 0.63 12.30 13.24
N GLY A 71 -0.41 11.53 12.90
CA GLY A 71 -1.35 11.89 11.83
C GLY A 71 -1.00 11.29 10.45
N LEU A 72 -0.22 10.20 10.42
CA LEU A 72 0.19 9.51 9.20
C LEU A 72 -0.97 8.73 8.56
N GLU A 73 -1.99 8.35 9.33
CA GLU A 73 -3.21 7.66 8.89
C GLU A 73 -3.95 8.41 7.77
N LYS A 74 -3.76 9.73 7.69
CA LYS A 74 -4.27 10.59 6.61
C LYS A 74 -3.76 10.16 5.23
N ALA A 75 -2.53 9.66 5.12
CA ALA A 75 -1.99 9.21 3.85
C ALA A 75 -2.63 7.88 3.41
N PHE A 76 -2.85 6.95 4.35
CA PHE A 76 -3.49 5.64 4.13
C PHE A 76 -4.97 5.75 3.72
N SER A 77 -5.64 6.81 4.16
CA SER A 77 -7.05 7.11 3.91
C SER A 77 -7.30 8.16 2.82
N SER A 78 -6.25 8.66 2.16
CA SER A 78 -6.33 9.72 1.16
C SER A 78 -7.33 9.44 0.03
N LYS A 79 -7.96 10.49 -0.50
CA LYS A 79 -8.85 10.35 -1.67
C LYS A 79 -8.10 9.94 -2.93
N SER A 80 -6.80 10.25 -3.02
CA SER A 80 -5.96 9.88 -4.15
C SER A 80 -5.43 8.46 -3.99
N ASP A 81 -5.81 7.58 -4.92
CA ASP A 81 -5.32 6.21 -4.98
C ASP A 81 -3.79 6.11 -5.08
N ARG A 82 -3.13 7.08 -5.75
CA ARG A 82 -1.66 7.11 -5.85
C ARG A 82 -1.00 7.45 -4.51
N ILE A 83 -1.59 8.38 -3.73
CA ILE A 83 -1.07 8.75 -2.41
C ILE A 83 -1.27 7.60 -1.43
N LYS A 84 -2.48 7.02 -1.38
CA LYS A 84 -2.75 5.85 -0.55
C LYS A 84 -1.79 4.72 -0.87
N LEU A 85 -1.61 4.42 -2.16
CA LEU A 85 -0.73 3.34 -2.57
C LEU A 85 0.68 3.52 -2.02
N THR A 86 1.26 4.73 -2.11
CA THR A 86 2.58 4.98 -1.52
C THR A 86 2.56 4.71 -0.02
N ALA A 87 1.56 5.18 0.73
CA ALA A 87 1.46 4.92 2.17
C ALA A 87 1.41 3.41 2.49
N TRP A 88 0.54 2.67 1.79
CA TRP A 88 0.41 1.23 1.98
C TRP A 88 1.69 0.47 1.60
N GLN A 89 2.48 0.93 0.62
CA GLN A 89 3.77 0.33 0.28
C GLN A 89 4.81 0.44 1.42
N HIS A 90 4.68 1.42 2.31
CA HIS A 90 5.56 1.63 3.47
C HIS A 90 4.92 1.15 4.79
N VAL A 91 3.81 0.40 4.74
CA VAL A 91 3.06 0.01 5.95
C VAL A 91 3.91 -0.78 6.95
N GLN A 92 4.80 -1.65 6.48
CA GLN A 92 5.69 -2.43 7.32
C GLN A 92 6.65 -1.52 8.10
N GLU A 93 7.32 -0.60 7.40
CA GLU A 93 8.25 0.36 7.98
C GLU A 93 7.56 1.29 8.99
N VAL A 94 6.33 1.74 8.68
CA VAL A 94 5.51 2.53 9.62
C VAL A 94 5.26 1.78 10.92
N MET A 95 4.95 0.48 10.84
CA MET A 95 4.71 -0.36 12.01
C MET A 95 6.00 -0.64 12.78
N GLU A 96 7.09 -0.96 12.08
CA GLU A 96 8.41 -1.25 12.68
C GLU A 96 8.96 -0.03 13.43
N LEU A 97 8.72 1.19 12.91
CA LEU A 97 9.11 2.44 13.56
C LEU A 97 8.14 2.88 14.67
N GLY A 98 7.03 2.17 14.88
CA GLY A 98 6.01 2.51 15.87
C GLY A 98 5.26 3.81 15.55
N LEU A 99 5.23 4.23 14.28
CA LEU A 99 4.53 5.44 13.85
C LEU A 99 3.02 5.26 13.81
N LEU A 100 2.56 4.04 13.54
CA LEU A 100 1.18 3.58 13.73
C LEU A 100 1.21 2.14 14.26
N SER A 101 0.32 1.84 15.19
CA SER A 101 0.09 0.48 15.67
C SER A 101 -0.57 -0.40 14.62
N ARG A 102 -0.50 -1.71 14.83
CA ARG A 102 -1.18 -2.69 13.98
C ARG A 102 -2.68 -2.47 13.98
N GLU A 103 -3.26 -2.17 15.13
CA GLU A 103 -4.69 -1.97 15.34
C GLU A 103 -5.18 -0.75 14.55
N GLU A 104 -4.43 0.36 14.57
CA GLU A 104 -4.70 1.54 13.75
C GLU A 104 -4.67 1.21 12.25
N ILE A 105 -3.65 0.49 11.78
CA ILE A 105 -3.53 0.07 10.38
C ILE A 105 -4.69 -0.86 9.97
N VAL A 106 -5.04 -1.83 10.81
CA VAL A 106 -6.18 -2.73 10.62
C VAL A 106 -7.48 -1.92 10.52
N GLY A 107 -7.63 -0.87 11.31
CA GLY A 107 -8.75 0.09 11.24
C GLY A 107 -8.84 0.90 9.93
N LEU A 108 -7.80 0.89 9.10
CA LEU A 108 -7.73 1.62 7.83
C LEU A 108 -7.91 0.71 6.61
N ARG A 109 -7.99 -0.62 6.77
CA ARG A 109 -7.96 -1.61 5.67
C ARG A 109 -9.07 -1.42 4.62
N GLN A 110 -10.20 -0.80 4.96
CA GLN A 110 -11.23 -0.39 3.99
C GLN A 110 -10.68 0.47 2.85
N HIS A 111 -9.70 1.32 3.13
CA HIS A 111 -9.08 2.16 2.11
C HIS A 111 -8.19 1.36 1.17
N PHE A 112 -7.53 0.31 1.67
CA PHE A 112 -6.79 -0.66 0.87
C PHE A 112 -7.73 -1.48 -0.03
N TRP A 113 -8.85 -1.98 0.51
CA TRP A 113 -9.84 -2.75 -0.25
C TRP A 113 -10.39 -2.00 -1.46
N ARG A 114 -10.48 -0.67 -1.39
CA ARG A 114 -10.86 0.18 -2.53
C ARG A 114 -9.79 0.16 -3.64
N MET A 115 -8.51 0.09 -3.29
CA MET A 115 -7.41 0.09 -4.27
C MET A 115 -7.36 -1.20 -5.10
N LEU A 116 -7.77 -2.34 -4.54
CA LEU A 116 -7.91 -3.60 -5.31
C LEU A 116 -8.94 -3.49 -6.45
N ARG A 117 -9.81 -2.46 -6.41
CA ARG A 117 -10.82 -2.12 -7.43
C ARG A 117 -10.54 -0.78 -8.14
N SER A 118 -9.37 -0.18 -7.92
CA SER A 118 -9.00 1.11 -8.48
C SER A 118 -9.27 1.18 -9.99
N TYR A 119 -9.78 2.33 -10.44
CA TYR A 119 -9.94 2.63 -11.87
C TYR A 119 -8.59 2.56 -12.59
N TYR A 120 -7.54 3.13 -11.97
CA TYR A 120 -6.17 3.11 -12.50
C TYR A 120 -5.57 1.70 -12.44
N PRO A 121 -5.28 1.06 -13.60
CA PRO A 121 -4.78 -0.32 -13.63
C PRO A 121 -3.44 -0.50 -12.92
N THR A 122 -2.56 0.50 -12.95
CA THR A 122 -1.25 0.47 -12.30
C THR A 122 -1.36 0.43 -10.78
N VAL A 123 -2.23 1.26 -10.20
CA VAL A 123 -2.54 1.21 -8.76
C VAL A 123 -3.12 -0.15 -8.40
N ARG A 124 -4.13 -0.60 -9.15
CA ARG A 124 -4.80 -1.88 -8.89
C ARG A 124 -3.80 -3.03 -8.88
N LYS A 125 -2.95 -3.13 -9.90
CA LYS A 125 -1.91 -4.17 -9.99
C LYS A 125 -0.93 -4.12 -8.82
N LYS A 126 -0.47 -2.92 -8.43
CA LYS A 126 0.44 -2.75 -7.28
C LYS A 126 -0.25 -3.10 -5.95
N ALA A 127 -1.52 -2.74 -5.76
CA ALA A 127 -2.28 -3.08 -4.57
C ALA A 127 -2.46 -4.61 -4.44
N TRP A 128 -2.81 -5.31 -5.52
CA TRP A 128 -2.87 -6.77 -5.51
C TRP A 128 -1.52 -7.43 -5.19
N LYS A 129 -0.40 -6.88 -5.70
CA LYS A 129 0.94 -7.35 -5.33
C LYS A 129 1.30 -7.13 -3.86
N LEU A 130 0.69 -6.14 -3.21
CA LEU A 130 0.94 -5.81 -1.81
C LEU A 130 0.08 -6.66 -0.85
N LEU A 131 -1.04 -7.21 -1.31
CA LEU A 131 -1.94 -8.01 -0.48
C LEU A 131 -1.24 -9.16 0.26
N PRO A 132 -0.33 -9.97 -0.34
CA PRO A 132 0.42 -10.99 0.39
C PRO A 132 1.21 -10.45 1.57
N THR A 133 1.82 -9.27 1.43
CA THR A 133 2.51 -8.59 2.54
C THR A 133 1.54 -8.26 3.66
N LEU A 134 0.34 -7.74 3.35
CA LEU A 134 -0.66 -7.42 4.37
C LEU A 134 -1.17 -8.67 5.10
N VAL A 135 -1.25 -9.82 4.42
CA VAL A 135 -1.59 -11.11 5.03
C VAL A 135 -0.50 -11.54 6.01
N LYS A 136 0.77 -11.53 5.57
CA LYS A 136 1.91 -11.87 6.43
C LYS A 136 2.06 -10.94 7.63
N LEU A 137 1.73 -9.66 7.43
CA LEU A 137 1.69 -8.67 8.50
C LEU A 137 0.45 -8.80 9.38
N GLY A 138 -0.46 -9.77 9.15
CA GLY A 138 -1.69 -9.96 9.93
C GLY A 138 -2.67 -8.78 9.87
N ILE A 139 -2.52 -7.89 8.87
CA ILE A 139 -3.43 -6.78 8.62
C ILE A 139 -4.69 -7.29 7.90
N VAL A 140 -4.52 -8.31 7.06
CA VAL A 140 -5.56 -9.09 6.42
C VAL A 140 -5.53 -10.50 6.98
N GLY A 141 -6.69 -11.05 7.33
CA GLY A 141 -6.76 -12.39 7.91
C GLY A 141 -8.10 -13.10 7.67
N PRO A 142 -8.39 -14.20 8.40
CA PRO A 142 -9.61 -14.99 8.22
C PRO A 142 -10.91 -14.19 8.36
N ARG A 143 -10.89 -13.10 9.13
CA ARG A 143 -12.03 -12.17 9.29
C ARG A 143 -12.37 -11.41 8.00
N ASP A 144 -11.48 -11.40 7.00
CA ASP A 144 -11.69 -10.75 5.71
C ASP A 144 -12.06 -11.77 4.60
N ARG A 145 -12.29 -13.05 4.96
CA ARG A 145 -12.62 -14.16 4.03
C ARG A 145 -13.74 -13.81 3.05
N GLU A 146 -14.89 -13.36 3.56
CA GLU A 146 -16.07 -13.04 2.75
C GLU A 146 -15.74 -12.04 1.64
N ARG A 147 -14.99 -10.98 1.99
CA ARG A 147 -14.56 -9.96 1.03
C ARG A 147 -13.61 -10.50 -0.03
N LEU A 148 -12.73 -11.44 0.33
CA LEU A 148 -11.83 -12.09 -0.62
C LEU A 148 -12.58 -13.03 -1.56
N VAL A 149 -13.60 -13.72 -1.07
CA VAL A 149 -14.53 -14.52 -1.89
C VAL A 149 -15.30 -13.65 -2.88
N GLU A 150 -15.78 -12.46 -2.48
CA GLU A 150 -16.38 -11.49 -3.41
C GLU A 150 -15.44 -11.11 -4.58
N PHE A 151 -14.13 -11.08 -4.34
CA PHE A 151 -13.16 -10.83 -5.40
C PHE A 151 -13.02 -12.00 -6.39
N LEU A 152 -13.15 -13.25 -5.93
CA LEU A 152 -13.15 -14.45 -6.80
C LEU A 152 -14.38 -14.51 -7.71
N MET A 153 -15.48 -13.87 -7.32
CA MET A 153 -16.73 -13.79 -8.08
C MET A 153 -16.87 -12.49 -8.89
N ASN A 154 -15.89 -11.58 -8.81
CA ASN A 154 -16.05 -10.20 -9.26
C ASN A 154 -16.47 -10.10 -10.73
N LYS A 155 -17.44 -9.22 -11.04
CA LYS A 155 -17.96 -9.02 -12.41
C LYS A 155 -16.88 -8.57 -13.41
N LYS A 156 -15.80 -7.93 -12.95
CA LYS A 156 -14.70 -7.49 -13.82
C LYS A 156 -13.66 -8.60 -13.96
N PRO A 157 -13.44 -9.18 -15.17
CA PRO A 157 -12.53 -10.31 -15.38
C PRO A 157 -11.11 -10.09 -14.85
N ASN A 158 -10.57 -8.88 -15.03
CA ASN A 158 -9.22 -8.56 -14.56
C ASN A 158 -9.08 -8.53 -13.03
N ILE A 159 -10.14 -8.14 -12.30
CA ILE A 159 -10.13 -8.16 -10.83
C ILE A 159 -10.23 -9.61 -10.36
N ARG A 160 -11.18 -10.35 -10.96
CA ARG A 160 -11.39 -11.76 -10.70
C ARG A 160 -10.12 -12.57 -10.90
N LEU A 161 -9.44 -12.35 -12.02
CA LEU A 161 -8.17 -13.00 -12.34
C LEU A 161 -7.08 -12.69 -11.31
N MET A 162 -6.96 -11.44 -10.85
CA MET A 162 -5.98 -11.08 -9.80
C MET A 162 -6.28 -11.78 -8.47
N ALA A 163 -7.55 -11.94 -8.12
CA ALA A 163 -7.97 -12.67 -6.93
C ALA A 163 -7.60 -14.16 -7.03
N TRP A 164 -7.94 -14.80 -8.15
CA TRP A 164 -7.60 -16.20 -8.41
C TRP A 164 -6.10 -16.48 -8.43
N ASN A 165 -5.28 -15.55 -8.94
CA ASN A 165 -3.81 -15.67 -8.88
C ASN A 165 -3.26 -15.77 -7.45
N LEU A 166 -3.97 -15.22 -6.45
CA LEU A 166 -3.54 -15.28 -5.04
C LEU A 166 -4.32 -16.32 -4.23
N ALA A 167 -5.35 -16.94 -4.79
CA ALA A 167 -6.26 -17.83 -4.06
C ALA A 167 -5.52 -18.96 -3.33
N LYS A 168 -4.59 -19.65 -4.00
CA LYS A 168 -3.79 -20.72 -3.40
C LYS A 168 -2.93 -20.23 -2.23
N PHE A 169 -2.30 -19.06 -2.38
CA PHE A 169 -1.56 -18.42 -1.30
C PHE A 169 -2.48 -18.09 -0.12
N LEU A 170 -3.65 -17.52 -0.37
CA LEU A 170 -4.62 -17.17 0.68
C LEU A 170 -5.15 -18.40 1.42
N VAL A 171 -5.28 -19.55 0.75
CA VAL A 171 -5.60 -20.83 1.40
C VAL A 171 -4.45 -21.32 2.27
N ASN A 172 -3.21 -21.25 1.77
CA ASN A 172 -2.03 -21.67 2.52
C ASN A 172 -1.80 -20.83 3.79
N GLU A 173 -2.12 -19.54 3.75
CA GLU A 173 -2.07 -18.63 4.90
C GLU A 173 -3.34 -18.71 5.79
N GLY A 174 -4.27 -19.63 5.50
CA GLY A 174 -5.49 -19.84 6.29
C GLY A 174 -6.51 -18.69 6.23
N VAL A 175 -6.36 -17.76 5.27
CA VAL A 175 -7.30 -16.65 5.06
C VAL A 175 -8.54 -17.12 4.31
N LEU A 176 -8.35 -18.00 3.34
CA LEU A 176 -9.39 -18.73 2.63
C LEU A 176 -9.32 -20.22 2.96
N THR A 177 -10.38 -20.94 2.64
CA THR A 177 -10.48 -22.41 2.74
C THR A 177 -10.46 -23.02 1.34
N ARG A 178 -10.22 -24.34 1.26
CA ARG A 178 -10.35 -25.07 -0.03
C ARG A 178 -11.79 -25.03 -0.54
N ASP A 179 -12.76 -25.20 0.35
CA ASP A 179 -14.19 -25.12 0.05
C ASP A 179 -14.57 -23.77 -0.59
N ASP A 180 -13.97 -22.66 -0.13
CA ASP A 180 -14.17 -21.35 -0.78
C ASP A 180 -13.80 -21.37 -2.26
N LEU A 181 -12.72 -22.08 -2.62
CA LEU A 181 -12.28 -22.16 -4.01
C LEU A 181 -13.18 -23.11 -4.80
N GLU A 182 -13.53 -24.26 -4.23
CA GLU A 182 -14.37 -25.27 -4.90
C GLU A 182 -15.76 -24.72 -5.22
N GLN A 183 -16.42 -24.07 -4.25
CA GLN A 183 -17.75 -23.48 -4.43
C GLN A 183 -17.77 -22.36 -5.48
N ASN A 184 -16.64 -21.67 -5.66
CA ASN A 184 -16.53 -20.53 -6.56
C ASN A 184 -15.80 -20.85 -7.88
N LEU A 185 -15.37 -22.11 -8.09
CA LEU A 185 -14.55 -22.51 -9.23
C LEU A 185 -15.22 -22.21 -10.57
N ILE A 186 -16.56 -22.21 -10.61
CA ILE A 186 -17.34 -21.84 -11.80
C ILE A 186 -16.92 -20.47 -12.35
N TYR A 187 -16.66 -19.49 -11.47
CA TYR A 187 -16.28 -18.15 -11.88
C TYR A 187 -14.88 -18.06 -12.49
N LEU A 188 -13.98 -18.99 -12.16
CA LEU A 188 -12.69 -19.13 -12.85
C LEU A 188 -12.86 -19.82 -14.20
N LYS A 189 -13.69 -20.88 -14.27
CA LYS A 189 -13.99 -21.61 -15.51
C LYS A 189 -14.63 -20.69 -16.56
N GLU A 190 -15.56 -19.83 -16.17
CA GLU A 190 -16.15 -18.80 -17.06
C GLU A 190 -15.08 -17.92 -17.74
N LEU A 191 -13.97 -17.61 -17.06
CA LEU A 191 -12.89 -16.81 -17.65
C LEU A 191 -12.15 -17.55 -18.78
N THR A 192 -12.28 -18.87 -18.88
CA THR A 192 -11.58 -19.70 -19.88
C THR A 192 -12.33 -19.86 -21.20
N GLU A 193 -13.62 -19.51 -21.23
CA GLU A 193 -14.54 -19.82 -22.35
C GLU A 193 -14.26 -19.03 -23.64
N ARG A 194 -13.53 -17.92 -23.55
CA ARG A 194 -13.20 -17.06 -24.70
C ARG A 194 -11.73 -17.20 -25.09
N GLU A 195 -11.34 -16.82 -26.30
CA GLU A 195 -9.93 -16.73 -26.68
C GLU A 195 -9.36 -15.33 -26.40
N THR A 196 -8.98 -15.09 -25.15
CA THR A 196 -8.36 -13.81 -24.74
C THR A 196 -7.12 -14.03 -23.89
N THR A 197 -6.33 -12.96 -23.69
CA THR A 197 -5.20 -12.96 -22.76
C THR A 197 -5.62 -13.26 -21.32
N VAL A 198 -6.85 -12.88 -20.93
CA VAL A 198 -7.45 -13.23 -19.63
C VAL A 198 -7.68 -14.74 -19.56
N SER A 199 -8.18 -15.33 -20.63
CA SER A 199 -8.50 -16.76 -20.70
C SER A 199 -7.27 -17.65 -20.67
N LEU A 200 -6.19 -17.26 -21.34
CA LEU A 200 -4.90 -17.96 -21.26
C LEU A 200 -4.39 -18.00 -19.82
N ARG A 201 -4.47 -16.88 -19.11
CA ARG A 201 -4.08 -16.80 -17.70
C ARG A 201 -5.01 -17.59 -16.79
N ALA A 202 -6.32 -17.54 -17.03
CA ALA A 202 -7.30 -18.30 -16.27
C ALA A 202 -7.08 -19.82 -16.41
N ARG A 203 -6.78 -20.31 -17.63
CA ARG A 203 -6.41 -21.71 -17.86
C ARG A 203 -5.18 -22.12 -17.07
N LYS A 204 -4.12 -21.30 -17.11
CA LYS A 204 -2.91 -21.53 -16.30
C LYS A 204 -3.22 -21.63 -14.80
N ILE A 205 -4.01 -20.71 -14.26
CA ILE A 205 -4.40 -20.76 -12.84
C ILE A 205 -5.21 -22.02 -12.54
N LEU A 206 -6.14 -22.40 -13.43
CA LEU A 206 -6.96 -23.59 -13.26
C LEU A 206 -6.13 -24.88 -13.27
N GLU A 207 -5.07 -24.94 -14.07
CA GLU A 207 -4.10 -26.05 -14.07
C GLU A 207 -3.30 -26.12 -12.76
N GLU A 208 -2.88 -24.97 -12.21
CA GLU A 208 -2.16 -24.89 -10.93
C GLU A 208 -3.01 -25.23 -9.69
N MET A 209 -4.34 -25.32 -9.89
CA MET A 209 -5.35 -25.66 -8.87
C MET A 209 -5.74 -27.14 -8.85
N LYS A 210 -5.38 -27.91 -9.89
CA LYS A 210 -5.49 -29.37 -9.88
C LYS A 210 -4.42 -29.97 -8.99
#